data_AF-A0A9J6DKE7-F1
#
_entry.id   AF-A0A9J6DKE7-F1
#
_cell.length_a   1.000
_cell.length_b   1.000
_cell.length_c   1.000
_cell.angle_alpha   90.00
_cell.angle_beta   90.00
_cell.angle_gamma   90.00
#
_symmetry.space_group_name_H-M   'P 1'
#
loop_
_entity.id
_entity.type
_entity.pdbx_description
1 polymer ?
#
loop_
_entity_poly.entity_id
_entity_poly.type
_entity_poly.pdbx_seq_one_letter_code
_entity_poly.pdbx_strand_id
1 'polypeptide(L)'
;MDTVHRWLVLMDVSTCTQHIHQKNADCKQFQPAGDERLIWLETSFLDYLADLKSQCLAKNFLTKETYMNLVITTRSNVECIRYLLEEMSFHFVLTRKRSPDPLESFFGWLRK
;
A
#
# COMPACT_ATOMS: atom_id res chain seq x y z
N MET A 1 -4.55 5.29 -14.19
CA MET A 1 -4.65 5.78 -12.79
C MET A 1 -3.34 6.46 -12.46
N ASP A 2 -3.37 7.59 -11.76
CA ASP A 2 -2.16 8.22 -11.23
C ASP A 2 -1.39 7.24 -10.34
N THR A 3 -0.06 7.21 -10.46
CA THR A 3 0.83 6.27 -9.75
C THR A 3 0.59 6.26 -8.24
N VAL A 4 0.42 7.45 -7.64
CA VAL A 4 0.13 7.59 -6.20
C VAL A 4 -1.25 7.05 -5.83
N HIS A 5 -2.26 7.26 -6.69
CA HIS A 5 -3.60 6.73 -6.45
C HIS A 5 -3.61 5.21 -6.51
N ARG A 6 -2.90 4.61 -7.47
CA ARG A 6 -2.75 3.16 -7.56
C ARG A 6 -2.09 2.58 -6.31
N TRP A 7 -1.02 3.22 -5.82
CA TRP A 7 -0.40 2.83 -4.55
C TRP A 7 -1.41 2.84 -3.40
N LEU A 8 -2.18 3.91 -3.24
CA LEU A 8 -3.18 4.01 -2.18
C LEU A 8 -4.22 2.87 -2.25
N VAL A 9 -4.70 2.57 -3.45
CA VAL A 9 -5.66 1.47 -3.69
C VAL A 9 -5.10 0.12 -3.24
N LEU A 10 -3.84 -0.19 -3.60
CA LEU A 10 -3.19 -1.44 -3.21
C LEU A 10 -2.97 -1.54 -1.69
N MET A 11 -2.80 -0.41 -1.02
CA MET A 11 -2.59 -0.32 0.43
C MET A 11 -3.91 -0.29 1.23
N ASP A 12 -5.06 -0.16 0.58
CA ASP A 12 -6.39 -0.05 1.20
C ASP A 12 -7.39 -1.13 0.72
N VAL A 13 -6.91 -2.35 0.49
CA VAL A 13 -7.77 -3.48 0.13
C VAL A 13 -8.48 -4.01 1.37
N SER A 14 -9.81 -3.92 1.38
CA SER A 14 -10.65 -4.12 2.57
C SER A 14 -11.43 -5.42 2.59
N THR A 15 -11.84 -5.94 1.43
CA THR A 15 -12.66 -7.16 1.31
C THR A 15 -12.32 -7.94 0.04
N CYS A 16 -12.68 -9.23 0.01
CA CYS A 16 -12.51 -10.07 -1.17
C CYS A 16 -13.49 -9.75 -2.32
N THR A 17 -14.46 -8.86 -2.10
CA THR A 17 -15.45 -8.46 -3.12
C THR A 17 -15.26 -7.02 -3.60
N GLN A 18 -14.34 -6.26 -3.00
CA GLN A 18 -14.12 -4.85 -3.32
C GLN A 18 -13.84 -4.65 -4.82
N HIS A 19 -12.97 -5.48 -5.40
CA HIS A 19 -12.66 -5.46 -6.83
C HIS A 19 -13.86 -5.67 -7.75
N ILE A 20 -14.88 -6.41 -7.30
CA ILE A 20 -16.11 -6.67 -8.04
C ILE A 20 -16.99 -5.41 -8.01
N HIS A 21 -17.25 -4.86 -6.82
CA HIS A 21 -18.11 -3.68 -6.67
C HIS A 21 -17.51 -2.42 -7.29
N GLN A 22 -16.19 -2.23 -7.14
CA GLN A 22 -15.49 -1.07 -7.68
C GLN A 22 -15.03 -1.26 -9.14
N LYS A 23 -15.22 -2.46 -9.71
CA LYS A 23 -14.73 -2.84 -11.05
C LYS A 23 -13.25 -2.51 -11.25
N ASN A 24 -12.44 -2.74 -10.22
CA ASN A 24 -11.01 -2.43 -10.20
C ASN A 24 -10.20 -3.65 -9.73
N ALA A 25 -9.38 -4.21 -10.63
CA ALA A 25 -8.54 -5.37 -10.35
C ALA A 25 -7.48 -5.10 -9.27
N ASP A 26 -7.01 -3.86 -9.12
CA ASP A 26 -6.04 -3.50 -8.09
C ASP A 26 -6.63 -3.67 -6.67
N CYS A 27 -7.94 -3.59 -6.51
CA CYS A 27 -8.62 -3.80 -5.23
C CYS A 27 -8.85 -5.28 -4.86
N LYS A 28 -8.22 -6.23 -5.57
CA LYS A 28 -8.37 -7.66 -5.26
C LYS A 28 -7.52 -8.03 -4.04
N GLN A 29 -7.93 -9.00 -3.24
CA GLN A 29 -7.07 -9.57 -2.19
C GLN A 29 -5.79 -10.14 -2.80
N PHE A 30 -4.67 -10.09 -2.07
CA PHE A 30 -3.42 -10.73 -2.49
C PHE A 30 -3.51 -12.23 -2.22
N GLN A 31 -3.14 -13.07 -3.18
CA GLN A 31 -3.22 -14.54 -3.06
C GLN A 31 -1.89 -15.22 -3.38
N PRO A 32 -1.34 -15.13 -4.61
CA PRO A 32 0.02 -15.59 -4.83
C PRO A 32 1.02 -14.56 -4.29
N ALA A 33 2.14 -15.03 -3.78
CA ALA A 33 3.25 -14.14 -3.41
C ALA A 33 3.96 -13.53 -4.61
N GLY A 34 3.86 -14.17 -5.78
CA GLY A 34 4.28 -13.64 -7.08
C GLY A 34 3.25 -12.72 -7.75
N ASP A 35 2.32 -12.13 -7.00
CA ASP A 35 1.34 -11.19 -7.56
C ASP A 35 2.06 -9.98 -8.19
N GLU A 36 1.75 -9.69 -9.46
CA GLU A 36 2.34 -8.59 -10.22
C GLU A 36 2.18 -7.24 -9.51
N ARG A 37 1.12 -7.07 -8.71
CA ARG A 37 0.88 -5.85 -7.94
C ARG A 37 1.90 -5.67 -6.82
N LEU A 38 2.41 -6.76 -6.23
CA LEU A 38 3.50 -6.69 -5.24
C LEU A 38 4.82 -6.29 -5.92
N ILE A 39 5.08 -6.85 -7.10
CA ILE A 39 6.25 -6.50 -7.92
C ILE A 39 6.20 -5.01 -8.29
N TRP A 40 5.02 -4.52 -8.69
CA TRP A 40 4.82 -3.11 -9.04
C TRP A 40 5.05 -2.17 -7.84
N LEU A 41 4.62 -2.53 -6.63
CA LEU A 41 4.88 -1.77 -5.41
C LEU A 41 6.38 -1.70 -5.09
N GLU A 42 7.10 -2.80 -5.26
CA GLU A 42 8.52 -2.91 -4.92
C GLU A 42 9.43 -2.23 -5.95
N THR A 43 9.07 -2.28 -7.24
CA THR A 43 9.88 -1.77 -8.34
C THR A 43 9.33 -0.43 -8.83
N SER A 44 8.27 -0.47 -9.63
CA SER A 44 7.75 0.69 -10.36
C SER A 44 7.38 1.88 -9.46
N PHE A 45 6.77 1.62 -8.30
CA PHE A 45 6.40 2.70 -7.39
C PHE A 45 7.61 3.32 -6.67
N LEU A 46 8.58 2.51 -6.25
CA LEU A 46 9.79 3.02 -5.60
C LEU A 46 10.69 3.77 -6.58
N ASP A 47 10.81 3.28 -7.82
CA ASP A 47 11.53 3.97 -8.89
C ASP A 47 10.86 5.31 -9.21
N TYR A 48 9.52 5.33 -9.31
CA TYR A 48 8.76 6.57 -9.45
C TYR A 48 9.05 7.57 -8.33
N LEU A 49 9.12 7.13 -7.07
CA LEU A 49 9.46 8.03 -5.95
C LEU A 49 10.91 8.54 -6.02
N ALA A 50 11.85 7.72 -6.49
CA ALA A 50 13.25 8.10 -6.68
C ALA A 50 13.42 9.11 -7.83
N ASP A 51 12.72 8.89 -8.93
CA ASP A 51 12.69 9.79 -10.09
C ASP A 51 12.01 11.12 -9.75
N LEU A 52 10.91 11.08 -9.01
CA LEU A 52 10.25 12.30 -8.56
C LEU A 52 11.17 13.12 -7.64
N LYS A 53 11.93 12.45 -6.78
CA LYS A 53 12.92 13.09 -5.91
C LYS A 53 14.08 13.71 -6.70
N SER A 54 14.52 13.08 -7.79
CA SER A 54 15.64 13.57 -8.60
C SER A 54 15.25 14.76 -9.50
N GLN A 55 13.99 14.82 -9.93
CA GLN A 55 13.47 15.86 -10.82
C GLN A 55 12.98 17.11 -10.06
N CYS A 56 12.60 16.98 -8.79
CA CYS A 56 12.11 18.10 -7.99
C CYS A 56 13.25 18.82 -7.24
N LEU A 57 13.14 20.15 -7.14
CA LEU A 57 13.90 20.90 -6.14
C LEU A 57 13.47 20.44 -4.74
N ALA A 58 14.42 20.35 -3.79
CA ALA A 58 14.15 19.84 -2.44
C ALA A 58 12.97 20.53 -1.74
N LYS A 59 12.76 21.84 -1.98
CA LYS A 59 11.64 22.63 -1.42
C LYS A 59 10.26 22.30 -2.01
N ASN A 60 10.22 21.66 -3.17
CA ASN A 60 9.00 21.30 -3.90
C ASN A 60 8.72 19.79 -3.83
N PHE A 61 9.53 19.05 -3.08
CA PHE A 61 9.38 17.61 -2.87
C PHE A 61 8.73 17.32 -1.51
N LEU A 62 8.40 16.05 -1.28
CA LEU A 62 7.95 15.56 0.02
C LEU A 62 9.00 15.86 1.10
N THR A 63 8.53 16.04 2.34
CA THR A 63 9.44 16.09 3.49
C THR A 63 10.24 14.80 3.58
N LYS A 64 11.42 14.88 4.20
CA LYS A 64 12.30 13.72 4.39
C LYS A 64 11.54 12.58 5.08
N GLU A 65 10.77 12.91 6.10
CA GLU A 65 9.97 11.98 6.89
C GLU A 65 8.90 11.31 6.04
N THR A 66 8.14 12.09 5.26
CA THR A 66 7.07 11.55 4.39
C THR A 66 7.64 10.62 3.33
N TYR A 67 8.74 11.01 2.68
CA TYR A 67 9.41 10.16 1.69
C TYR A 67 9.91 8.86 2.31
N MET A 68 10.61 8.92 3.45
CA MET A 68 11.11 7.74 4.13
C MET A 68 9.97 6.82 4.58
N ASN A 69 8.89 7.39 5.11
CA ASN A 69 7.72 6.63 5.53
C ASN A 69 7.05 5.91 4.36
N LEU A 70 6.92 6.55 3.19
CA LEU A 70 6.37 5.90 1.99
C LEU A 70 7.22 4.71 1.54
N VAL A 71 8.55 4.88 1.49
CA VAL A 71 9.48 3.81 1.09
C VAL A 71 9.42 2.64 2.08
N ILE A 72 9.54 2.92 3.39
CA ILE A 72 9.52 1.89 4.43
C ILE A 72 8.16 1.18 4.46
N THR A 73 7.06 1.94 4.46
CA THR A 73 5.71 1.36 4.47
C THR A 73 5.50 0.45 3.28
N THR A 74 5.92 0.86 2.08
CA THR A 74 5.78 0.04 0.87
C THR A 74 6.58 -1.26 0.97
N ARG A 75 7.88 -1.16 1.27
CA ARG A 75 8.75 -2.34 1.39
C ARG A 75 8.28 -3.30 2.46
N SER A 76 8.04 -2.81 3.68
CA SER A 76 7.57 -3.63 4.79
C SER A 76 6.23 -4.30 4.50
N ASN A 77 5.32 -3.63 3.76
CA ASN A 77 4.06 -4.24 3.39
C ASN A 77 4.23 -5.38 2.39
N VAL A 78 5.06 -5.20 1.36
CA VAL A 78 5.35 -6.24 0.36
C VAL A 78 5.97 -7.47 1.03
N GLU A 79 7.03 -7.27 1.82
CA GLU A 79 7.70 -8.34 2.55
C GLU A 79 6.74 -9.09 3.49
N CYS A 80 5.94 -8.34 4.26
CA CYS A 80 4.97 -8.94 5.16
C CYS A 80 3.87 -9.70 4.41
N ILE A 81 3.41 -9.23 3.25
CA ILE A 81 2.43 -9.97 2.43
C ILE A 81 3.06 -11.27 1.93
N ARG A 82 4.27 -11.23 1.36
CA ARG A 82 4.96 -12.45 0.89
C ARG A 82 5.15 -13.45 2.02
N TYR A 83 5.66 -13.01 3.18
CA TYR A 83 5.81 -13.86 4.36
C TYR A 83 4.51 -14.53 4.81
N LEU A 84 3.39 -13.78 4.85
CA LEU A 84 2.10 -14.35 5.24
C LEU A 84 1.59 -15.40 4.23
N LEU A 85 1.83 -15.17 2.94
CA LEU A 85 1.36 -16.06 1.87
C LEU A 85 2.25 -17.31 1.73
N GLU A 86 3.57 -17.15 1.73
CA GLU A 86 4.53 -18.24 1.47
C GLU A 86 4.85 -19.03 2.74
N GLU A 87 5.26 -18.34 3.81
CA GLU A 87 5.76 -19.00 5.02
C GLU A 87 4.60 -19.39 5.96
N MET A 88 3.61 -18.52 6.12
CA MET A 88 2.48 -18.76 7.02
C MET A 88 1.28 -19.42 6.34
N SER A 89 1.35 -19.68 5.03
CA SER A 89 0.31 -20.36 4.25
C SER A 89 -1.09 -19.72 4.35
N PHE A 90 -1.17 -18.39 4.45
CA PHE A 90 -2.45 -17.68 4.42
C PHE A 90 -3.09 -17.81 3.04
N HIS A 91 -4.40 -18.05 2.97
CA HIS A 91 -5.12 -18.15 1.70
C HIS A 91 -5.15 -16.82 0.92
N PHE A 92 -5.16 -15.71 1.65
CA PHE A 92 -5.09 -14.36 1.10
C PHE A 92 -4.67 -13.34 2.16
N VAL A 93 -4.29 -12.14 1.70
CA VAL A 93 -3.99 -10.99 2.56
C VAL A 93 -4.78 -9.75 2.11
N LEU A 94 -5.29 -9.00 3.10
CA LEU A 94 -5.95 -7.70 2.94
C LEU A 94 -5.07 -6.62 3.57
N THR A 95 -4.92 -5.48 2.93
CA THR A 95 -3.97 -4.42 3.33
C THR A 95 -4.58 -3.36 4.23
N ARG A 96 -5.89 -3.11 4.15
CA ARG A 96 -6.57 -2.06 4.93
C ARG A 96 -6.40 -2.20 6.45
N LYS A 97 -6.30 -3.41 6.98
CA LYS A 97 -6.17 -3.64 8.43
C LYS A 97 -4.83 -3.21 9.02
N ARG A 98 -3.91 -2.70 8.19
CA ARG A 98 -2.59 -2.23 8.60
C ARG A 98 -2.54 -0.70 8.81
N SER A 99 -3.61 0.03 8.54
CA SER A 99 -3.72 1.46 8.85
C SER A 99 -4.18 1.71 10.30
N PRO A 100 -3.80 2.84 10.91
CA PRO A 100 -4.29 3.24 12.22
C PRO A 100 -5.74 3.74 12.21
N ASP A 101 -6.41 3.82 11.06
CA ASP A 101 -7.74 4.41 10.91
C ASP A 101 -8.79 3.89 11.91
N PRO A 102 -8.85 2.59 12.26
CA PRO A 102 -9.80 2.11 13.27
C PRO A 102 -9.54 2.71 14.66
N LEU A 103 -8.26 2.90 15.01
CA LEU A 103 -7.86 3.51 16.27
C LEU A 103 -8.16 5.02 16.27
N GLU A 104 -7.91 5.70 15.14
CA GLU A 104 -8.25 7.11 14.98
C GLU A 104 -9.76 7.34 15.04
N SER A 105 -10.55 6.45 14.43
CA SER A 105 -12.01 6.47 14.52
C SER A 105 -12.48 6.26 15.96
N PHE A 106 -11.84 5.37 16.72
CA PHE A 106 -12.14 5.16 18.13
C PHE A 106 -11.84 6.42 18.96
N PHE A 107 -10.67 7.04 18.79
CA PHE A 107 -10.36 8.31 19.46
C PHE A 107 -11.23 9.48 18.98
N GLY A 108 -11.71 9.45 17.74
CA GLY A 108 -12.70 10.39 17.23
C GLY A 108 -14.04 10.22 17.93
N TRP A 109 -14.45 8.99 18.22
CA TRP A 109 -15.64 8.69 19.01
C TRP A 109 -15.48 9.12 20.48
N LEU A 110 -14.34 8.86 21.11
CA LEU A 110 -14.09 9.27 22.51
C LEU A 110 -14.07 10.80 22.72
N ARG A 111 -13.78 11.58 21.67
CA ARG A 111 -13.79 13.05 21.72
C ARG A 111 -15.18 13.66 21.51
N LYS A 112 -16.18 12.85 21.12
CA LYS A 112 -17.59 13.29 21.02
C LYS A 112 -18.25 13.22 22.38
#